data_AF-A0A2V9X2A7-F1
#
_entry.id   AF-A0A2V9X2A7-F1
#
_cell.length_a   1.000
_cell.length_b   1.000
_cell.length_c   1.000
_cell.angle_alpha   90.00
_cell.angle_beta   90.00
_cell.angle_gamma   90.00
#
_symmetry.space_group_name_H-M   'P 1'
#
loop_
_entity.id
_entity.type
_entity.pdbx_description
1 polymer ?
#
loop_
_entity_poly.entity_id
_entity_poly.type
_entity_poly.pdbx_seq_one_letter_code
_entity_poly.pdbx_strand_id
1 'polypeptide(L)'
;MTEENRFKVAITSSLELVEQGEHREALKLLDDSIAEAKRENNVSWIRTLCHHAAIVSRFTENLGSAKHYYQESLASDPENAKALYGLATVALDQGELEIAKQYAKRCHTALLQYDEGLLKQGLLDLLMKQWPDIAEK
;
A
#
# COMPACT_ATOMS: atom_id res chain seq x y z
N MET A 1 5.50 -23.63 -11.95
CA MET A 1 4.79 -22.35 -11.75
C MET A 1 5.86 -21.30 -11.52
N THR A 2 5.92 -20.21 -12.29
CA THR A 2 6.95 -19.17 -12.09
C THR A 2 6.63 -18.36 -10.82
N GLU A 3 7.65 -17.73 -10.22
CA GLU A 3 7.52 -16.90 -9.01
C GLU A 3 6.46 -15.79 -9.19
N GLU A 4 6.45 -15.16 -10.36
CA GLU A 4 5.47 -14.13 -10.73
C GLU A 4 4.03 -14.68 -10.76
N ASN A 5 3.86 -15.95 -11.12
CA ASN A 5 2.53 -16.55 -11.24
C ASN A 5 1.93 -16.86 -9.86
N ARG A 6 2.73 -17.28 -8.87
CA ARG A 6 2.19 -17.61 -7.54
C ARG A 6 1.72 -16.38 -6.75
N PHE A 7 2.43 -15.25 -6.83
CA PHE A 7 2.01 -14.04 -6.10
C PHE A 7 0.76 -13.40 -6.71
N LYS A 8 0.62 -13.48 -8.04
CA LYS A 8 -0.63 -13.11 -8.71
C LYS A 8 -1.79 -13.99 -8.26
N VAL A 9 -1.57 -15.32 -8.20
CA VAL A 9 -2.58 -16.26 -7.70
C VAL A 9 -2.94 -15.95 -6.25
N ALA A 10 -1.98 -15.67 -5.38
CA ALA A 10 -2.25 -15.31 -3.99
C ALA A 10 -3.13 -14.06 -3.88
N ILE A 11 -2.88 -13.04 -4.72
CA ILE A 11 -3.75 -11.86 -4.79
C ILE A 11 -5.15 -12.23 -5.25
N THR A 12 -5.29 -12.93 -6.38
CA THR A 12 -6.60 -13.33 -6.91
C THR A 12 -7.40 -14.15 -5.89
N SER A 13 -6.80 -15.18 -5.31
CA SER A 13 -7.45 -16.00 -4.29
C SER A 13 -7.76 -15.23 -3.00
N SER A 14 -6.92 -14.27 -2.60
CA SER A 14 -7.25 -13.41 -1.45
C SER A 14 -8.49 -12.56 -1.71
N LEU A 15 -8.71 -12.09 -2.94
CA LEU A 15 -9.91 -11.32 -3.30
C LEU A 15 -11.16 -12.22 -3.31
N GLU A 16 -11.06 -13.43 -3.85
CA GLU A 16 -12.14 -14.42 -3.81
C GLU A 16 -12.54 -14.76 -2.36
N LEU A 17 -11.58 -14.90 -1.45
CA LEU A 17 -11.82 -15.11 -0.02
C LEU A 17 -12.50 -13.89 0.62
N VAL A 18 -12.12 -12.67 0.23
CA VAL A 18 -12.79 -11.45 0.70
C VAL A 18 -14.25 -11.40 0.25
N GLU A 19 -14.55 -11.78 -1.00
CA GLU A 19 -15.93 -11.85 -1.50
C GLU A 19 -16.77 -12.88 -0.74
N GLN A 20 -16.15 -13.94 -0.24
CA GLN A 20 -16.77 -14.98 0.58
C GLN A 20 -16.90 -14.58 2.07
N GLY A 21 -16.37 -13.42 2.47
CA GLY A 21 -16.34 -12.98 3.87
C GLY A 21 -15.20 -13.60 4.70
N GLU A 22 -14.32 -14.38 4.07
CA GLU A 22 -13.20 -15.08 4.70
C GLU A 22 -11.96 -14.18 4.84
N HIS A 23 -12.15 -12.97 5.37
CA HIS A 23 -11.12 -11.93 5.42
C HIS A 23 -9.85 -12.34 6.16
N ARG A 24 -9.98 -13.17 7.21
CA ARG A 24 -8.83 -13.69 7.97
C ARG A 24 -7.98 -14.63 7.14
N GLU A 25 -8.61 -15.46 6.31
CA GLU A 25 -7.89 -16.39 5.44
C GLU A 25 -7.22 -15.65 4.28
N ALA A 26 -7.91 -14.64 3.73
CA ALA A 26 -7.34 -13.73 2.73
C ALA A 26 -6.07 -13.05 3.25
N LEU A 27 -6.10 -12.49 4.46
CA LEU A 27 -4.94 -11.83 5.06
C LEU A 27 -3.82 -12.83 5.36
N LYS A 28 -4.14 -14.02 5.87
CA LYS A 28 -3.13 -15.07 6.10
C LYS A 28 -2.41 -15.47 4.80
N LEU A 29 -3.15 -15.64 3.71
CA LEU A 29 -2.58 -15.97 2.40
C LEU A 29 -1.63 -14.87 1.90
N LEU A 30 -2.00 -13.60 2.13
CA LEU A 30 -1.17 -12.45 1.79
C LEU A 30 0.06 -12.37 2.69
N ASP A 31 -0.06 -12.62 4.00
CA ASP A 31 1.07 -12.65 4.95
C ASP A 31 2.11 -13.71 4.56
N ASP A 32 1.66 -14.92 4.25
CA ASP A 32 2.53 -16.02 3.81
C ASP A 32 3.29 -15.63 2.52
N SER A 33 2.59 -14.97 1.59
CA SER A 33 3.16 -14.47 0.34
C SER A 33 4.14 -13.31 0.55
N ILE A 34 3.86 -12.38 1.46
CA ILE A 34 4.76 -11.28 1.82
C ILE A 34 6.04 -11.84 2.44
N ALA A 35 5.91 -12.81 3.35
CA ALA A 35 7.05 -13.46 3.97
C ALA A 35 7.94 -14.18 2.94
N GLU A 36 7.34 -14.80 1.93
CA GLU A 36 8.07 -15.41 0.82
C GLU A 36 8.78 -14.37 -0.06
N ALA A 37 8.09 -13.31 -0.49
CA ALA A 37 8.68 -12.22 -1.26
C ALA A 37 9.86 -11.57 -0.51
N LYS A 38 9.77 -11.45 0.82
CA LYS A 38 10.86 -10.99 1.69
C LYS A 38 12.06 -11.93 1.70
N ARG A 39 11.84 -13.24 1.84
CA ARG A 39 12.93 -14.24 1.78
C ARG A 39 13.69 -14.18 0.46
N GLU A 40 12.98 -13.88 -0.61
CA GLU A 40 13.53 -13.76 -1.96
C GLU A 40 14.07 -12.36 -2.29
N ASN A 41 13.97 -11.39 -1.36
CA ASN A 41 14.32 -9.98 -1.57
C ASN A 41 13.60 -9.35 -2.78
N ASN A 42 12.38 -9.80 -3.10
CA ASN A 42 11.62 -9.29 -4.22
C ASN A 42 10.81 -8.04 -3.82
N VAL A 43 11.48 -6.88 -3.81
CA VAL A 43 10.90 -5.60 -3.37
C VAL A 43 9.60 -5.27 -4.11
N SER A 44 9.55 -5.50 -5.42
CA SER A 44 8.34 -5.23 -6.22
C SER A 44 7.12 -6.01 -5.72
N TRP A 45 7.30 -7.30 -5.40
CA TRP A 45 6.23 -8.12 -4.85
C TRP A 45 5.89 -7.78 -3.41
N ILE A 46 6.86 -7.43 -2.57
CA ILE A 46 6.59 -6.93 -1.21
C ILE A 46 5.67 -5.71 -1.28
N ARG A 47 6.00 -4.73 -2.13
CA ARG A 47 5.19 -3.51 -2.30
C ARG A 47 3.76 -3.83 -2.73
N THR A 48 3.63 -4.77 -3.68
CA THR A 48 2.35 -5.13 -4.28
C THR A 48 1.48 -5.90 -3.29
N LEU A 49 2.03 -6.90 -2.60
CA LEU A 49 1.29 -7.73 -1.64
C LEU A 49 0.90 -6.95 -0.39
N CYS A 50 1.82 -6.17 0.19
CA CYS A 50 1.50 -5.29 1.32
C CYS A 50 0.39 -4.29 0.95
N HIS A 51 0.37 -3.76 -0.28
CA HIS A 51 -0.70 -2.87 -0.72
C HIS A 51 -2.07 -3.58 -0.77
N HIS A 52 -2.13 -4.83 -1.24
CA HIS A 52 -3.38 -5.60 -1.25
C HIS A 52 -3.83 -5.94 0.17
N ALA A 53 -2.92 -6.40 1.04
CA ALA A 53 -3.23 -6.69 2.45
C ALA A 53 -3.76 -5.45 3.18
N ALA A 54 -3.18 -4.26 2.89
CA ALA A 54 -3.68 -3.01 3.43
C ALA A 54 -5.08 -2.64 2.93
N ILE A 55 -5.40 -2.87 1.65
CA ILE A 55 -6.75 -2.66 1.11
C ILE A 55 -7.76 -3.56 1.81
N VAL A 56 -7.45 -4.86 1.95
CA VAL A 56 -8.32 -5.82 2.64
C VAL A 56 -8.54 -5.41 4.10
N SER A 57 -7.48 -4.94 4.77
CA SER A 57 -7.57 -4.43 6.15
C SER A 57 -8.45 -3.19 6.25
N ARG A 58 -8.34 -2.24 5.32
CA ARG A 58 -9.22 -1.05 5.29
C ARG A 58 -10.68 -1.41 5.00
N PHE A 59 -10.91 -2.35 4.09
CA PHE A 59 -12.26 -2.83 3.76
C PHE A 59 -12.97 -3.46 4.97
N THR A 60 -12.19 -4.07 5.87
CA THR A 60 -12.69 -4.66 7.13
C THR A 60 -12.59 -3.70 8.32
N GLU A 61 -12.44 -2.40 8.06
CA GLU A 61 -12.29 -1.31 9.05
C GLU A 61 -11.12 -1.50 10.04
N ASN A 62 -10.19 -2.41 9.74
CA ASN A 62 -8.98 -2.63 10.52
C ASN A 62 -7.87 -1.68 10.06
N LEU A 63 -8.02 -0.41 10.40
CA LEU A 63 -7.06 0.65 10.08
C LEU A 63 -5.67 0.40 10.68
N GLY A 64 -5.59 -0.31 11.82
CA GLY A 64 -4.33 -0.70 12.45
C GLY A 64 -3.50 -1.65 11.58
N SER A 65 -4.12 -2.73 11.10
CA SER A 65 -3.48 -3.66 10.15
C SER A 65 -3.14 -2.97 8.84
N ALA A 66 -4.02 -2.11 8.31
CA ALA A 66 -3.71 -1.35 7.10
C ALA A 66 -2.45 -0.48 7.23
N LYS A 67 -2.33 0.24 8.36
CA LYS A 67 -1.13 1.02 8.70
C LYS A 67 0.11 0.13 8.77
N HIS A 68 0.01 -1.02 9.41
CA HIS A 68 1.11 -1.99 9.54
C HIS A 68 1.63 -2.44 8.16
N TYR A 69 0.75 -2.88 7.26
CA TYR A 69 1.17 -3.36 5.94
C TYR A 69 1.84 -2.27 5.09
N TYR A 70 1.33 -1.03 5.14
CA TYR A 70 2.02 0.06 4.44
C TYR A 70 3.37 0.40 5.07
N GLN A 71 3.50 0.34 6.39
CA GLN A 71 4.80 0.51 7.06
C GLN A 71 5.78 -0.61 6.69
N GLU A 72 5.30 -1.84 6.58
CA GLU A 72 6.10 -2.98 6.15
C GLU A 72 6.61 -2.82 4.71
N SER A 73 5.76 -2.29 3.82
CA SER A 73 6.14 -1.90 2.46
C SER A 73 7.26 -0.85 2.46
N LEU A 74 7.15 0.17 3.32
CA LEU A 74 8.17 1.21 3.47
C LEU A 74 9.48 0.73 4.10
N ALA A 75 9.44 -0.35 4.89
CA ALA A 75 10.67 -0.93 5.43
C ALA A 75 11.55 -1.53 4.31
N SER A 76 10.93 -2.02 3.23
CA SER A 76 11.65 -2.54 2.06
C SER A 76 11.93 -1.47 0.99
N ASP A 77 11.05 -0.48 0.85
CA ASP A 77 11.19 0.64 -0.08
C ASP A 77 10.71 1.94 0.60
N PRO A 78 11.62 2.71 1.24
CA PRO A 78 11.27 3.92 1.99
C PRO A 78 10.60 5.04 1.17
N GLU A 79 10.72 4.96 -0.16
CA GLU A 79 10.23 5.93 -1.13
C GLU A 79 9.05 5.38 -1.95
N ASN A 80 8.46 4.25 -1.52
CA ASN A 80 7.26 3.72 -2.14
C ASN A 80 6.09 4.72 -1.99
N ALA A 81 5.88 5.52 -3.03
CA ALA A 81 4.83 6.53 -3.08
C ALA A 81 3.44 5.95 -2.82
N LYS A 82 3.16 4.73 -3.29
CA LYS A 82 1.86 4.08 -3.07
C LYS A 82 1.62 3.76 -1.59
N ALA A 83 2.65 3.34 -0.87
CA ALA A 83 2.57 3.08 0.57
C ALA A 83 2.50 4.39 1.38
N LEU A 84 3.24 5.43 0.98
CA LEU A 84 3.15 6.76 1.61
C LEU A 84 1.75 7.36 1.44
N TYR A 85 1.16 7.28 0.24
CA TYR A 85 -0.21 7.68 -0.01
C TYR A 85 -1.20 6.87 0.84
N GLY A 86 -1.03 5.54 0.88
CA GLY A 86 -1.85 4.66 1.72
C GLY A 86 -1.80 4.99 3.21
N LEU A 87 -0.64 5.37 3.75
CA LEU A 87 -0.53 5.84 5.13
C LEU A 87 -1.19 7.20 5.34
N ALA A 88 -1.10 8.09 4.35
CA ALA A 88 -1.78 9.37 4.42
C ALA A 88 -3.30 9.19 4.47
N THR A 89 -3.86 8.29 3.66
CA THR A 89 -5.30 8.00 3.69
C THR A 89 -5.73 7.28 4.96
N VAL A 90 -4.98 6.29 5.44
CA VAL A 90 -5.28 5.63 6.74
C VAL A 90 -5.23 6.64 7.89
N ALA A 91 -4.25 7.55 7.91
CA ALA A 91 -4.18 8.60 8.93
C ALA A 91 -5.39 9.56 8.85
N LEU A 92 -5.89 9.88 7.65
CA LEU A 92 -7.15 10.64 7.51
C LEU A 92 -8.35 9.87 8.05
N ASP A 93 -8.47 8.58 7.74
CA ASP A 93 -9.56 7.72 8.23
C ASP A 93 -9.54 7.65 9.77
N GLN A 94 -8.36 7.78 10.39
CA GLN A 94 -8.17 7.85 11.85
C GLN A 94 -8.33 9.26 12.45
N GLY A 95 -8.55 10.29 11.63
CA GLY A 95 -8.62 11.69 12.08
C GLY A 95 -7.26 12.32 12.42
N GLU A 96 -6.15 11.66 12.12
CA GLU A 96 -4.77 12.10 12.37
C GLU A 96 -4.30 13.10 11.27
N LEU A 97 -4.98 14.25 11.15
CA LEU A 97 -4.83 15.18 10.02
C LEU A 97 -3.38 15.64 9.75
N GLU A 98 -2.61 15.93 10.80
CA GLU A 98 -1.23 16.39 10.64
C GLU A 98 -0.28 15.26 10.23
N ILE A 99 -0.51 14.04 10.71
CA ILE A 99 0.25 12.85 10.29
C ILE A 99 -0.07 12.54 8.82
N ALA A 100 -1.34 12.63 8.44
CA ALA A 100 -1.76 12.45 7.06
C ALA A 100 -1.05 13.42 6.10
N LYS A 101 -1.01 14.71 6.45
CA LYS A 101 -0.28 15.73 5.67
C LYS A 101 1.22 15.42 5.57
N GLN A 102 1.85 14.92 6.64
CA GLN A 102 3.27 14.55 6.60
C GLN A 102 3.54 13.42 5.61
N TYR A 103 2.72 12.36 5.63
CA TYR A 103 2.86 11.26 4.68
C TYR A 103 2.56 11.70 3.24
N ALA A 104 1.55 12.54 3.04
CA ALA A 104 1.22 13.09 1.72
C ALA A 104 2.36 13.95 1.15
N LYS A 105 3.02 14.77 1.98
CA LYS A 105 4.23 15.52 1.57
C LYS A 105 5.38 14.60 1.16
N ARG A 106 5.65 13.56 1.95
CA ARG A 106 6.67 12.56 1.61
C ARG A 106 6.33 11.83 0.32
N CYS A 107 5.06 11.49 0.10
CA CYS A 107 4.59 10.88 -1.13
C CYS A 107 4.87 11.79 -2.34
N HIS A 108 4.51 13.08 -2.25
CA HIS A 108 4.81 14.06 -3.27
C HIS A 108 6.30 14.16 -3.59
N THR A 109 7.16 14.23 -2.56
CA THR A 109 8.62 14.25 -2.74
C THR A 109 9.14 12.99 -3.43
N ALA A 110 8.68 11.80 -3.02
CA ALA A 110 9.08 10.53 -3.63
C ALA A 110 8.69 10.45 -5.11
N LEU A 111 7.48 10.90 -5.45
CA LEU A 111 7.01 10.96 -6.85
C LEU A 111 7.85 11.90 -7.72
N LEU A 112 8.34 13.01 -7.17
CA LEU A 112 9.19 13.93 -7.91
C LEU A 112 10.59 13.36 -8.17
N GLN A 113 11.11 12.56 -7.24
CA GLN A 113 12.51 12.12 -7.26
C GLN A 113 12.74 10.79 -7.99
N TYR A 114 11.85 9.79 -7.86
CA TYR A 114 12.23 8.40 -8.16
C TYR A 114 11.34 7.63 -9.13
N ASP A 115 10.17 8.14 -9.55
CA ASP A 115 9.21 7.35 -10.33
C ASP A 115 8.88 8.00 -11.70
N GLU A 116 9.37 7.42 -12.80
CA GLU A 116 8.96 7.75 -14.17
C GLU A 116 7.94 6.72 -14.67
N GLY A 117 6.64 7.02 -14.51
CA GLY A 117 5.57 6.15 -15.02
C GLY A 117 4.17 6.75 -14.88
N LEU A 118 3.19 6.17 -15.58
CA LEU A 118 1.77 6.63 -15.57
C LEU A 118 1.15 6.64 -14.16
N LEU A 119 1.61 5.74 -13.28
CA LEU A 119 1.23 5.67 -11.86
C LEU A 119 1.51 6.98 -11.10
N LYS A 120 2.52 7.75 -11.51
CA LYS A 120 2.86 9.04 -10.91
C LYS A 120 1.76 10.08 -11.11
N GLN A 121 1.24 10.21 -12.33
CA GLN A 121 0.20 11.20 -12.63
C GLN A 121 -1.08 10.91 -11.84
N GLY A 122 -1.53 9.65 -11.82
CA GLY A 122 -2.73 9.27 -11.07
C GLY A 122 -2.60 9.49 -9.56
N LEU A 123 -1.45 9.16 -8.96
CA LEU A 123 -1.22 9.44 -7.53
C LEU A 123 -1.06 10.94 -7.24
N LEU A 124 -0.45 11.69 -8.15
CA LEU A 124 -0.33 13.15 -8.02
C LEU A 124 -1.71 13.81 -8.07
N ASP A 125 -2.57 13.42 -9.02
CA ASP A 125 -3.94 13.92 -9.13
C ASP A 125 -4.73 13.65 -7.85
N LEU A 126 -4.60 12.43 -7.29
CA LEU A 126 -5.23 12.07 -6.02
C LEU A 126 -4.68 12.90 -4.85
N LEU A 127 -3.37 13.10 -4.77
CA LEU A 127 -2.74 13.94 -3.75
C LEU A 127 -3.23 15.38 -3.84
N MET A 128 -3.27 15.97 -5.03
CA MET A 128 -3.67 17.37 -5.22
C MET A 128 -5.16 17.57 -4.95
N LYS A 129 -5.99 16.58 -5.27
CA LYS A 129 -7.41 16.60 -4.92
C LYS A 129 -7.63 16.59 -3.39
N GLN A 130 -6.83 15.80 -2.66
CA GLN A 130 -7.01 15.61 -1.21
C GLN A 130 -6.24 16.64 -0.36
N TRP A 131 -5.12 17.15 -0.87
CA TRP A 131 -4.22 18.11 -0.23
C TRP A 131 -3.66 19.10 -1.26
N PRO A 132 -4.47 20.08 -1.72
CA PRO A 132 -4.05 21.03 -2.75
C PRO A 132 -2.81 21.85 -2.33
N ASP A 133 -2.71 22.16 -1.04
CA ASP A 133 -1.64 23.01 -0.49
C ASP A 133 -0.26 22.32 -0.43
N ILE A 134 -0.14 21.03 -0.79
CA ILE A 134 1.14 20.30 -0.72
C ILE A 134 2.08 20.64 -1.88
N ALA A 135 1.55 21.07 -3.02
CA ALA A 135 2.35 21.57 -4.15
C ALA A 135 2.73 23.05 -4.02
N GLU A 136 2.11 23.77 -3.09
CA GLU A 136 2.40 25.18 -2.81
C GLU A 136 3.59 25.31 -1.85
N LYS A 137 4.82 25.05 -2.33
CA LYS A 137 6.06 25.57 -1.73
C LYS A 137 7.28 25.39 -2.62
#